data_AF-A0A4U1AAP4-F1
#
_entry.id   AF-A0A4U1AAP4-F1
#
_cell.length_a   1.000
_cell.length_b   1.000
_cell.length_c   1.000
_cell.angle_alpha   90.00
_cell.angle_beta   90.00
_cell.angle_gamma   90.00
#
_symmetry.space_group_name_H-M   'P 1'
#
loop_
_entity.id
_entity.type
_entity.pdbx_description
1 polymer ?
#
loop_
_entity_poly.entity_id
_entity_poly.type
_entity_poly.pdbx_seq_one_letter_code
_entity_poly.pdbx_strand_id
1 'polypeptide(L)'
;MLLFVWRHSKRFSSWSMLDEPHIHKENYLQADVTVLAPSKAEALELLERNGNWNVEELQRIEPEVLDLDQPRIITSHVAFQ
;
A
#
# COMPACT_ATOMS: atom_id res chain seq x y z
N MET A 1 -0.28 18.32 -1.30
CA MET A 1 0.05 17.16 -0.45
C MET A 1 -1.04 16.13 -0.67
N LEU A 2 -0.65 14.88 -0.88
CA LEU A 2 -1.53 13.78 -1.23
C LEU A 2 -1.27 12.62 -0.26
N LEU A 3 -2.30 11.81 0.00
CA LEU A 3 -2.11 10.50 0.61
C LEU A 3 -2.09 9.45 -0.49
N PHE A 4 -1.05 8.62 -0.47
CA PHE A 4 -0.90 7.43 -1.30
C PHE A 4 -1.13 6.20 -0.43
N VAL A 5 -2.18 5.44 -0.73
CA VAL A 5 -2.61 4.31 0.07
C VAL A 5 -2.44 3.04 -0.74
N TRP A 6 -1.54 2.17 -0.29
CA TRP A 6 -1.40 0.80 -0.79
C TRP A 6 -2.02 -0.16 0.21
N ARG A 7 -2.81 -1.11 -0.30
CA ARG A 7 -3.43 -2.18 0.48
C ARG A 7 -3.31 -3.48 -0.27
N HIS A 8 -2.76 -4.49 0.39
CA HIS A 8 -2.66 -5.83 -0.19
C HIS A 8 -3.08 -6.89 0.83
N SER A 9 -3.96 -7.80 0.43
CA SER A 9 -4.40 -8.91 1.26
C SER A 9 -4.30 -10.22 0.49
N LYS A 10 -3.66 -11.21 1.11
CA LYS A 10 -3.56 -12.59 0.60
C LYS A 10 -4.77 -13.45 1.01
N ARG A 11 -5.79 -12.87 1.66
CA ARG A 11 -6.94 -13.61 2.20
C ARG A 11 -7.92 -14.10 1.13
N PHE A 12 -7.96 -13.43 -0.02
CA PHE A 12 -8.92 -13.69 -1.10
C PHE A 12 -8.23 -13.84 -2.46
N SER A 13 -7.02 -14.39 -2.50
CA SER A 13 -6.22 -14.43 -3.72
C SER A 13 -6.93 -15.17 -4.86
N SER A 14 -7.47 -14.40 -5.81
CA SER A 14 -7.96 -14.83 -7.12
C SER A 14 -6.82 -15.00 -8.14
N TRP A 15 -5.61 -14.56 -7.78
CA TRP A 15 -4.42 -14.73 -8.60
C TRP A 15 -3.93 -16.17 -8.47
N SER A 16 -3.53 -16.75 -9.60
CA SER A 16 -2.69 -17.96 -9.57
C SER A 16 -1.57 -17.70 -8.56
N MET A 17 -1.34 -18.63 -7.63
CA MET A 17 -0.31 -18.50 -6.57
C MET A 17 1.09 -18.11 -7.10
N LEU A 18 1.30 -18.18 -8.41
CA LEU A 18 2.52 -17.85 -9.14
C LEU A 18 2.79 -16.35 -9.34
N ASP A 19 1.80 -15.44 -9.24
CA ASP A 19 2.00 -14.00 -9.46
C ASP A 19 1.33 -13.12 -8.38
N GLU A 20 1.14 -13.66 -7.18
CA GLU A 20 0.61 -12.92 -6.03
C GLU A 20 1.62 -11.85 -5.56
N PRO A 21 1.22 -10.56 -5.50
CA PRO A 21 2.12 -9.50 -5.10
C PRO A 21 2.70 -9.65 -3.68
N HIS A 22 3.98 -9.27 -3.53
CA HIS A 22 4.70 -9.32 -2.25
C HIS A 22 5.32 -7.97 -1.89
N ILE A 23 4.48 -7.09 -1.33
CA ILE A 23 4.78 -5.66 -1.15
C ILE A 23 5.59 -5.32 0.09
N HIS A 24 5.86 -6.27 0.98
CA HIS A 24 6.59 -6.07 2.24
C HIS A 24 7.63 -7.18 2.41
N LYS A 25 8.77 -6.90 3.04
CA LYS A 25 9.86 -7.89 3.20
C LYS A 25 9.50 -9.08 4.09
N GLU A 26 8.66 -8.85 5.10
CA GLU A 26 8.17 -9.90 5.99
C GLU A 26 6.92 -10.59 5.41
N ASN A 27 6.62 -11.80 5.87
CA ASN A 27 5.39 -12.47 5.47
C ASN A 27 4.16 -11.84 6.15
N TYR A 28 3.07 -11.70 5.41
CA TYR A 28 1.83 -11.08 5.88
C TYR A 28 0.61 -11.74 5.24
N LEU A 29 -0.52 -11.70 5.95
CA LEU A 29 -1.85 -11.94 5.38
C LEU A 29 -2.48 -10.65 4.83
N GLN A 30 -2.15 -9.51 5.43
CA GLN A 30 -2.53 -8.18 4.97
C GLN A 30 -1.41 -7.20 5.27
N ALA A 31 -1.07 -6.36 4.32
CA ALA A 31 -0.10 -5.28 4.45
C ALA A 31 -0.70 -4.02 3.85
N ASP A 32 -0.70 -2.95 4.63
CA ASP A 32 -1.21 -1.64 4.24
C ASP A 32 -0.14 -0.59 4.53
N VAL A 33 0.09 0.32 3.60
CA VAL A 33 0.94 1.49 3.83
C VAL A 33 0.30 2.74 3.27
N THR A 34 0.32 3.81 4.06
CA THR A 34 -0.20 5.12 3.69
C THR A 34 0.90 6.15 3.81
N VAL A 35 1.17 6.87 2.73
CA VAL A 35 2.26 7.86 2.67
C VAL A 35 1.71 9.23 2.32
N LEU A 36 2.06 10.22 3.13
CA LEU A 36 1.84 11.63 2.83
C LEU A 36 3.01 12.18 2.02
N ALA A 37 2.77 12.56 0.77
CA ALA A 37 3.81 13.11 -0.10
C ALA A 37 3.21 14.08 -1.13
N PRO A 38 4.02 14.96 -1.75
CA PRO A 38 3.54 15.82 -2.83
C PRO A 38 3.38 15.06 -4.16
N SER A 39 3.99 13.88 -4.32
CA SER A 39 3.90 13.06 -5.54
C SER A 39 4.07 11.55 -5.25
N LYS A 40 3.65 10.70 -6.19
CA LYS A 40 3.82 9.23 -6.09
C LYS A 40 5.30 8.86 -6.04
N ALA A 41 6.14 9.56 -6.80
CA ALA A 41 7.59 9.33 -6.83
C ALA A 41 8.21 9.57 -5.45
N GLU A 42 7.90 10.70 -4.82
CA GLU A 42 8.40 11.00 -3.47
C GLU A 42 7.85 10.03 -2.41
N ALA A 43 6.61 9.56 -2.56
CA ALA A 43 6.07 8.53 -1.69
C ALA A 43 6.85 7.21 -1.80
N LEU A 44 7.17 6.79 -3.03
CA LEU A 44 7.96 5.57 -3.28
C LEU A 44 9.40 5.71 -2.78
N GLU A 45 10.04 6.87 -2.97
CA GLU A 45 11.37 7.14 -2.40
C GLU A 45 11.37 7.04 -0.87
N LEU A 46 10.32 7.54 -0.20
CA LEU A 46 10.20 7.43 1.26
C LEU A 46 10.13 5.96 1.70
N LEU A 47 9.37 5.14 0.96
CA LEU A 47 9.24 3.70 1.22
C LEU A 47 10.53 2.94 0.93
N GLU A 48 11.26 3.32 -0.12
CA GLU A 48 12.57 2.78 -0.45
C GLU A 48 13.57 3.04 0.69
N ARG A 49 13.63 4.28 1.18
CA ARG A 49 14.50 4.67 2.30
C ARG A 49 14.11 4.00 3.62
N ASN A 50 12.82 3.71 3.84
CA ASN A 50 12.38 2.91 4.98
C ASN A 50 12.90 1.47 4.90
N GLY A 51 13.05 0.93 3.70
CA GLY A 51 13.73 -0.33 3.45
C GLY A 51 12.93 -1.59 3.78
N ASN A 52 11.69 -1.50 4.23
CA ASN A 52 10.85 -2.68 4.52
C ASN A 52 9.85 -3.01 3.40
N TRP A 53 9.64 -2.07 2.48
CA TRP A 53 8.64 -2.16 1.43
C TRP A 53 9.27 -2.51 0.10
N ASN A 54 8.60 -3.37 -0.67
CA ASN A 54 9.02 -3.71 -2.02
C ASN A 54 8.44 -2.69 -3.01
N VAL A 55 9.26 -1.72 -3.39
CA VAL A 55 8.87 -0.61 -4.27
C VAL A 55 8.46 -1.08 -5.66
N GLU A 56 9.10 -2.13 -6.20
CA GLU A 56 8.75 -2.69 -7.51
C GLU A 56 7.32 -3.25 -7.51
N GLU A 57 6.98 -4.01 -6.47
CA GLU A 57 5.63 -4.55 -6.29
C GLU A 57 4.59 -3.46 -6.01
N LEU A 58 4.94 -2.44 -5.21
CA LEU A 58 4.08 -1.27 -4.97
C LEU A 58 3.83 -0.43 -6.23
N GLN A 59 4.75 -0.44 -7.20
CA GLN A 59 4.52 0.17 -8.51
C GLN A 59 3.50 -0.61 -9.33
N ARG A 60 3.47 -1.95 -9.21
CA ARG A 60 2.52 -2.83 -9.93
C ARG A 60 1.08 -2.69 -9.45
N ILE A 61 0.85 -2.52 -8.15
CA ILE A 61 -0.51 -2.59 -7.57
C ILE A 61 -1.26 -1.26 -7.47
N GLU A 62 -0.73 -0.16 -8.04
CA GLU A 62 -1.24 1.23 -8.04
C GLU A 62 -1.92 1.73 -6.73
N PRO A 63 -1.37 2.77 -6.06
CA PRO A 63 -2.01 3.30 -4.85
C PRO A 63 -3.34 3.99 -5.15
N GLU A 64 -4.25 3.95 -4.18
CA GLU A 64 -5.31 4.95 -4.09
C GLU A 64 -4.67 6.30 -3.74
N VAL A 65 -4.99 7.34 -4.51
CA VAL A 65 -4.46 8.70 -4.33
C VAL A 65 -5.57 9.62 -3.84
N LEU A 66 -5.34 10.28 -2.71
CA LEU A 66 -6.32 11.13 -2.05
C LEU A 66 -5.78 12.55 -1.86
N ASP A 67 -6.56 13.54 -2.31
CA ASP A 67 -6.36 14.93 -1.95
C ASP A 67 -6.71 15.20 -0.49
N LEU A 68 -6.00 16.15 0.11
CA LEU A 68 -6.14 16.57 1.50
C LEU A 68 -6.90 17.90 1.65
N ASP A 69 -7.72 18.24 0.67
CA ASP A 69 -8.51 19.47 0.64
C ASP A 69 -9.79 19.37 1.49
N GLN A 70 -10.26 18.14 1.78
CA GLN A 70 -11.52 17.89 2.47
C GLN A 70 -11.39 16.79 3.56
N PRO A 71 -12.17 16.88 4.65
CA PRO A 71 -12.24 15.80 5.65
C PRO A 71 -12.71 14.47 5.03
N ARG A 72 -12.02 13.37 5.34
CA ARG A 72 -12.35 12.02 4.86
C ARG A 72 -11.86 10.95 5.84
N ILE A 73 -12.56 9.82 5.89
CA ILE A 73 -12.08 8.60 6.54
C ILE A 73 -11.08 7.92 5.60
N ILE A 74 -9.80 7.88 6.00
CA ILE A 74 -8.74 7.27 5.18
C ILE A 74 -8.73 5.75 5.35
N THR A 75 -8.86 5.27 6.59
CA THR A 75 -8.93 3.84 6.90
C THR A 75 -10.00 3.59 7.95
N SER A 76 -10.72 2.49 7.80
CA SER A 76 -11.61 1.93 8.81
C SER A 76 -11.51 0.41 8.67
N HIS A 77 -11.18 -0.26 9.75
CA HIS A 77 -10.96 -1.70 9.74
C HIS A 77 -11.66 -2.33 10.94
N VAL A 78 -12.50 -3.32 10.65
CA VAL A 78 -13.18 -4.17 11.63
C VAL A 78 -12.91 -5.61 11.21
N ALA A 79 -12.08 -6.32 11.97
CA ALA A 79 -11.86 -7.75 11.77
C ALA A 79 -12.56 -8.53 12.87
N PHE A 80 -13.32 -9.55 12.49
CA PHE A 80 -13.77 -10.60 13.38
C PHE A 80 -12.76 -11.76 13.31
N GLN A 81 -12.36 -12.30 14.46
CA GLN A 81 -11.57 -13.52 14.57
C GLN A 81 -12.43 -14.75 14.32
#